data_AF-A0A8T6UEM3-F1
#
_entry.id   AF-A0A8T6UEM3-F1
#
_cell.length_a   1.000
_cell.length_b   1.000
_cell.length_c   1.000
_cell.angle_alpha   90.00
_cell.angle_beta   90.00
_cell.angle_gamma   90.00
#
_symmetry.space_group_name_H-M   'P 1'
#
loop_
_entity.id
_entity.type
_entity.pdbx_description
1 polymer ?
#
loop_
_entity_poly.entity_id
_entity_poly.type
_entity_poly.pdbx_seq_one_letter_code
_entity_poly.pdbx_strand_id
1 'polypeptide(L)'
;MTTPEVDIEQVQELIVEECREIEKLLLGKNERYGNSALDPVRIFSDADRTEQLDVRIDDKLSRIERGQGYDEEEVEQDLIGYLVLKRVARRLGEER
;
A
#
# COMPACT_ATOMS: atom_id res chain seq x y z
N MET A 1 -1.26 29.21 21.09
CA MET A 1 -2.42 28.54 20.47
C MET A 1 -2.47 27.15 21.06
N THR A 2 -3.48 26.88 21.89
CA THR A 2 -3.72 25.54 22.44
C THR A 2 -4.22 24.67 21.29
N THR A 3 -3.54 23.58 20.98
CA THR A 3 -4.01 22.59 20.01
C THR A 3 -5.38 22.10 20.45
N PRO A 4 -6.39 22.02 19.57
CA PRO A 4 -7.68 21.46 19.95
C PRO A 4 -7.46 20.03 20.47
N GLU A 5 -8.13 19.71 21.58
CA GLU A 5 -8.15 18.36 22.14
C GLU A 5 -8.83 17.44 21.13
N VAL A 6 -8.09 16.46 20.63
CA VAL A 6 -8.58 15.55 19.59
C VAL A 6 -9.49 14.51 20.25
N ASP A 7 -10.74 14.41 19.79
CA ASP A 7 -11.70 13.43 20.27
C ASP A 7 -11.29 12.02 19.85
N ILE A 8 -11.17 11.12 20.84
CA ILE A 8 -10.77 9.73 20.62
C ILE A 8 -11.80 9.00 19.76
N GLU A 9 -13.09 9.29 19.93
CA GLU A 9 -14.17 8.64 19.17
C GLU A 9 -14.05 9.02 17.69
N GLN A 10 -13.86 10.30 17.40
CA GLN A 10 -13.64 10.80 16.04
C GLN A 10 -12.40 10.16 15.39
N VAL A 11 -11.28 10.03 16.11
CA VAL A 11 -10.06 9.40 15.56
C VAL A 11 -10.30 7.92 15.23
N GLN A 12 -11.03 7.21 16.09
CA GLN A 12 -11.35 5.80 15.84
C GLN A 12 -12.23 5.62 14.60
N GLU A 13 -13.22 6.51 14.39
CA GLU A 13 -14.04 6.51 13.18
C GLU A 13 -13.20 6.73 11.92
N LEU A 14 -12.33 7.75 11.93
CA LEU A 14 -11.43 8.04 10.80
C LEU A 14 -10.49 6.87 10.49
N ILE A 15 -9.91 6.21 11.51
CA ILE A 15 -9.07 5.02 11.30
C ILE A 15 -9.84 3.92 10.57
N VAL A 16 -11.10 3.68 10.95
CA VAL A 16 -11.94 2.66 10.31
C VAL A 16 -12.26 3.03 8.86
N GLU A 17 -12.54 4.31 8.60
CA GLU A 17 -12.79 4.81 7.25
C GLU A 17 -11.56 4.63 6.35
N GLU A 18 -10.39 5.12 6.77
CA GLU A 18 -9.13 4.97 6.03
C GLU A 18 -8.80 3.51 5.73
N CYS A 19 -8.94 2.62 6.72
CA CYS A 19 -8.69 1.19 6.53
C CYS A 19 -9.64 0.57 5.48
N ARG A 20 -10.90 0.99 5.44
CA ARG A 20 -11.89 0.53 4.45
C ARG A 20 -11.61 1.08 3.06
N GLU A 21 -11.08 2.29 2.94
CA GLU A 21 -10.69 2.85 1.65
C GLU A 21 -9.52 2.07 1.05
N ILE A 22 -8.49 1.78 1.84
CA ILE A 22 -7.37 0.93 1.43
C ILE A 22 -7.85 -0.47 1.05
N GLU A 23 -8.77 -1.06 1.82
CA GLU A 23 -9.38 -2.35 1.49
C GLU A 23 -10.02 -2.32 0.10
N LYS A 24 -10.93 -1.36 -0.14
CA LYS A 24 -11.62 -1.19 -1.43
C LYS A 24 -10.64 -0.94 -2.57
N LEU A 25 -9.61 -0.14 -2.35
CA LEU A 25 -8.56 0.15 -3.33
C LEU A 25 -7.84 -1.13 -3.75
N LEU A 26 -7.39 -1.93 -2.78
CA LEU A 26 -6.64 -3.16 -3.03
C LEU A 26 -7.51 -4.21 -3.72
N LEU A 27 -8.74 -4.43 -3.25
CA LEU A 27 -9.68 -5.36 -3.88
C LEU A 27 -10.00 -4.92 -5.31
N GLY A 28 -10.29 -3.64 -5.53
CA GLY A 28 -10.56 -3.11 -6.86
C GLY A 28 -9.37 -3.22 -7.82
N LYS A 29 -8.13 -3.03 -7.33
CA LYS A 29 -6.91 -3.28 -8.13
C LYS A 29 -6.76 -4.77 -8.45
N ASN A 30 -7.03 -5.66 -7.49
CA ASN A 30 -6.96 -7.10 -7.69
C ASN A 30 -7.99 -7.60 -8.72
N GLU A 31 -9.23 -7.10 -8.65
CA GLU A 31 -10.27 -7.43 -9.63
C GLU A 31 -9.92 -6.97 -11.05
N ARG A 32 -9.40 -5.74 -11.20
CA ARG A 32 -9.08 -5.17 -12.53
C ARG A 32 -7.83 -5.75 -13.18
N TYR A 33 -6.80 -6.03 -12.39
CA TYR A 33 -5.47 -6.40 -12.88
C TYR A 33 -5.03 -7.81 -12.46
N GLY A 34 -5.96 -8.59 -11.89
CA GLY A 34 -5.67 -9.88 -11.29
C GLY A 34 -4.72 -9.77 -10.10
N ASN A 35 -4.13 -10.91 -9.73
CA ASN A 35 -3.16 -10.98 -8.64
C ASN A 35 -1.75 -10.50 -9.04
N SER A 36 -1.62 -9.60 -10.02
CA SER A 36 -0.34 -9.18 -10.62
C SER A 36 0.68 -8.61 -9.62
N ALA A 37 0.22 -8.14 -8.47
CA ALA A 37 1.10 -7.70 -7.39
C ALA A 37 1.86 -8.85 -6.71
N LEU A 38 1.24 -10.03 -6.56
CA LEU A 38 1.80 -11.20 -5.87
C LEU A 38 2.13 -12.38 -6.83
N ASP A 39 1.53 -12.36 -8.02
CA ASP A 39 1.72 -13.30 -9.12
C ASP A 39 1.94 -12.52 -10.45
N PRO A 40 3.11 -11.87 -10.59
CA PRO A 40 3.46 -11.08 -11.76
C PRO A 40 3.74 -11.97 -12.97
N VAL A 41 3.61 -11.42 -14.18
CA VAL A 41 3.84 -12.14 -15.46
C VAL A 41 5.31 -12.56 -15.69
N ARG A 42 6.28 -11.98 -14.96
CA ARG A 42 7.72 -12.32 -15.00
C ARG A 42 8.32 -12.39 -16.41
N ILE A 43 8.10 -11.36 -17.22
CA ILE A 43 8.66 -11.30 -18.59
C ILE A 43 10.16 -10.94 -18.57
N PHE A 44 10.55 -9.97 -17.74
CA PHE A 44 11.93 -9.47 -17.66
C PHE A 44 12.59 -9.64 -16.29
N SER A 45 11.81 -9.88 -15.24
CA SER A 45 12.30 -10.00 -13.88
C SER A 45 11.80 -11.29 -13.26
N ASP A 46 12.75 -12.05 -12.70
CA ASP A 46 12.51 -13.28 -11.95
C ASP A 46 12.53 -13.08 -10.43
N ALA A 47 12.62 -11.82 -9.97
CA ALA A 47 12.61 -11.47 -8.56
C ALA A 47 11.37 -12.05 -7.87
N ASP A 48 11.53 -12.50 -6.63
CA ASP A 48 10.41 -13.03 -5.87
C ASP A 48 9.39 -11.93 -5.53
N ARG A 49 8.19 -12.37 -5.12
CA ARG A 49 7.06 -11.46 -4.87
C ARG A 49 7.34 -10.41 -3.79
N THR A 50 8.17 -10.73 -2.79
CA THR A 50 8.49 -9.80 -1.69
C THR A 50 9.46 -8.74 -2.21
N GLU A 51 10.50 -9.16 -2.92
CA GLU A 51 11.47 -8.26 -3.54
C GLU A 51 10.78 -7.29 -4.52
N GLN A 52 9.82 -7.77 -5.32
CA GLN A 52 9.08 -6.90 -6.22
C GLN A 52 8.21 -5.86 -5.51
N LEU A 53 7.66 -6.19 -4.34
CA LEU A 53 6.93 -5.21 -3.53
C LEU A 53 7.90 -4.17 -2.95
N ASP A 54 9.09 -4.59 -2.55
CA ASP A 54 10.12 -3.70 -2.00
C ASP A 54 10.62 -2.70 -3.04
N VAL A 55 10.87 -3.15 -4.26
CA VAL A 55 11.20 -2.27 -5.39
C VAL A 55 10.10 -1.24 -5.66
N ARG A 56 8.82 -1.62 -5.56
CA ARG A 56 7.69 -0.69 -5.75
C ARG A 56 7.59 0.33 -4.63
N ILE A 57 7.87 -0.08 -3.39
CA ILE A 57 7.92 0.82 -2.23
C ILE A 57 9.05 1.83 -2.42
N ASP A 58 10.24 1.38 -2.83
CA ASP A 58 11.39 2.26 -3.07
C ASP A 58 11.12 3.25 -4.21
N ASP A 59 10.43 2.85 -5.29
CA ASP A 59 10.02 3.80 -6.35
C ASP A 59 9.12 4.90 -5.80
N LYS A 60 8.20 4.57 -4.89
CA LYS A 60 7.32 5.55 -4.24
C LYS A 60 8.07 6.46 -3.28
N LEU A 61 8.96 5.92 -2.44
CA LEU A 61 9.80 6.70 -1.54
C LEU A 61 10.74 7.64 -2.29
N SER A 62 11.33 7.19 -3.39
CA SER A 62 12.22 8.01 -4.23
C SER A 62 11.47 9.19 -4.87
N ARG A 63 10.17 9.04 -5.15
CA ARG A 63 9.34 10.16 -5.64
C ARG A 63 9.14 11.23 -4.57
N ILE A 64 8.87 10.82 -3.32
CA ILE A 64 8.75 11.74 -2.18
C ILE A 64 10.06 12.51 -2.00
N GLU A 65 11.19 11.79 -1.98
CA GLU A 65 12.52 12.40 -1.83
C GLU A 65 12.81 13.47 -2.89
N ARG A 66 12.35 13.25 -4.12
CA ARG A 66 12.59 14.16 -5.26
C ARG A 66 11.65 15.36 -5.31
N GLY A 67 10.61 15.42 -4.47
CA GLY A 67 9.71 16.57 -4.33
C GLY A 67 8.99 17.00 -5.60
N GLN A 68 8.78 16.10 -6.56
CA GLN A 68 8.00 16.42 -7.76
C GLN A 68 6.52 16.43 -7.42
N GLY A 69 5.74 17.36 -8.00
CA GLY A 69 4.34 17.64 -7.69
C GLY A 69 3.37 16.48 -7.89
N TYR A 70 3.46 15.51 -7.00
CA TYR A 70 2.56 14.38 -6.86
C TYR A 70 1.51 14.69 -5.80
N ASP A 71 0.39 14.01 -5.92
CA ASP A 71 -0.59 13.96 -4.86
C ASP A 71 0.01 13.16 -3.69
N GLU A 72 0.37 13.84 -2.61
CA GLU A 72 0.98 13.23 -1.43
C GLU A 72 0.06 12.15 -0.83
N GLU A 73 -1.27 12.34 -0.93
CA GLU A 73 -2.28 11.39 -0.49
C GLU A 73 -2.24 10.10 -1.32
N GLU A 74 -2.09 10.20 -2.65
CA GLU A 74 -1.97 9.03 -3.54
C GLU A 74 -0.73 8.19 -3.20
N VAL A 75 0.40 8.86 -2.92
CA VAL A 75 1.64 8.15 -2.57
C VAL A 75 1.53 7.46 -1.22
N GLU A 76 0.91 8.11 -0.23
CA GLU A 76 0.66 7.51 1.08
C GLU A 76 -0.24 6.27 0.97
N GLN A 77 -1.36 6.37 0.26
CA GLN A 77 -2.28 5.25 0.04
C GLN A 77 -1.59 4.07 -0.68
N ASP A 78 -0.75 4.35 -1.67
CA ASP A 78 0.02 3.30 -2.37
C ASP A 78 1.02 2.61 -1.44
N LEU A 79 1.73 3.37 -0.59
CA LEU A 79 2.66 2.80 0.39
C LEU A 79 1.93 1.90 1.40
N ILE A 80 0.81 2.35 1.96
CA ILE A 80 -0.03 1.54 2.85
C ILE A 80 -0.49 0.27 2.11
N GLY A 81 -0.95 0.41 0.87
CA GLY A 81 -1.37 -0.70 0.02
C GLY A 81 -0.27 -1.75 -0.19
N TYR A 82 0.94 -1.33 -0.53
CA TYR A 82 2.08 -2.25 -0.72
C TYR A 82 2.49 -2.93 0.59
N LEU A 83 2.43 -2.24 1.73
CA LEU A 83 2.70 -2.85 3.03
C LEU A 83 1.67 -3.93 3.41
N VAL A 84 0.38 -3.70 3.12
CA VAL A 84 -0.66 -4.71 3.30
C VAL A 84 -0.39 -5.92 2.41
N LEU A 85 -0.12 -5.70 1.12
CA LEU A 85 0.22 -6.76 0.17
C LEU A 85 1.47 -7.55 0.59
N LYS A 86 2.48 -6.88 1.15
CA LYS A 86 3.69 -7.53 1.68
C LYS A 86 3.36 -8.45 2.85
N ARG A 87 2.43 -8.07 3.73
CA ARG A 87 1.96 -8.94 4.82
C ARG A 87 1.17 -10.15 4.28
N VAL A 88 0.34 -9.97 3.27
CA VAL A 88 -0.37 -11.07 2.59
C VAL A 88 0.63 -12.02 1.93
N ALA A 89 1.64 -11.50 1.23
CA ALA A 89 2.70 -12.28 0.60
C ALA A 89 3.44 -13.17 1.60
N ARG A 90 3.74 -12.63 2.79
CA ARG A 90 4.39 -13.37 3.90
C ARG A 90 3.49 -14.49 4.44
N ARG A 91 2.22 -14.21 4.72
CA ARG A 91 1.26 -15.24 5.17
C ARG A 91 1.15 -16.40 4.18
N LEU A 92 1.06 -16.10 2.88
CA LEU A 92 1.05 -17.11 1.81
C LEU A 92 2.37 -17.91 1.69
N GLY A 93 3.47 -17.36 2.19
CA GLY A 93 4.77 -18.04 2.26
C GLY A 93 4.94 -18.89 3.51
N GLU A 94 4.35 -18.48 4.64
CA GLU A 94 4.34 -19.22 5.91
C GLU A 94 3.42 -20.46 5.86
N GLU A 95 2.43 -20.46 4.98
CA GLU A 95 1.50 -21.58 4.75
C GLU A 95 2.02 -22.64 3.76
N ARG A 96 3.26 -22.50 3.26
CA ARG A 96 3.92 -23.43 2.32
C ARG A 96 5.05 -24.22 2.98
#